data_AF-A0A974U690-F1
#
_entry.id   AF-A0A974U690-F1
#
_cell.length_a   1.000
_cell.length_b   1.000
_cell.length_c   1.000
_cell.angle_alpha   90.00
_cell.angle_beta   90.00
_cell.angle_gamma   90.00
#
_symmetry.space_group_name_H-M   'P 1'
#
loop_
_entity.id
_entity.type
_entity.pdbx_description
1 polymer ?
#
loop_
_entity_poly.entity_id
_entity_poly.type
_entity_poly.pdbx_seq_one_letter_code
_entity_poly.pdbx_strand_id
1 'polypeptide(L)'
;MRWIKNIYDEVHQNSIQIKKQKQFGLLLLVIMVVLLMVSFYKNGFLLDRKQLWLASSLVIIGLITFLVPKIFYPLLVIWLCIGAVLGEITSFIILGILYYCFITPITFFLRIKNKKEYSSGWITKQTTMDYKKLS
;
A
#
# COMPACT_ATOMS: atom_id res chain seq x y z
N MET A 1 -15.55 -5.61 16.24
CA MET A 1 -14.16 -5.52 15.71
C MET A 1 -13.56 -4.18 16.13
N ARG A 2 -12.61 -4.16 17.07
CA ARG A 2 -12.01 -2.92 17.63
C ARG A 2 -11.27 -2.08 16.59
N TRP A 3 -10.63 -2.74 15.64
CA TRP A 3 -9.78 -2.09 14.63
C TRP A 3 -10.56 -1.19 13.64
N ILE A 4 -11.76 -1.60 13.20
CA ILE A 4 -12.63 -0.78 12.33
C ILE A 4 -13.07 0.53 12.98
N LYS A 5 -13.32 0.52 14.30
CA LYS A 5 -13.67 1.75 15.04
C LYS A 5 -12.49 2.71 15.09
N ASN A 6 -11.28 2.19 15.35
CA ASN A 6 -10.05 2.98 15.34
C ASN A 6 -9.82 3.68 13.99
N ILE A 7 -10.00 2.97 12.87
CA ILE A 7 -9.85 3.60 11.54
C ILE A 7 -10.87 4.72 11.36
N TYR A 8 -12.13 4.49 11.74
CA TYR A 8 -13.16 5.50 11.61
C TYR A 8 -12.83 6.76 12.43
N ASP A 9 -12.37 6.59 13.67
CA ASP A 9 -11.97 7.67 14.55
C ASP A 9 -10.73 8.42 14.00
N GLU A 10 -9.73 7.69 13.49
CA GLU A 10 -8.55 8.28 12.85
C GLU A 10 -8.90 9.06 11.58
N VAL A 11 -9.77 8.52 10.73
CA VAL A 11 -10.24 9.19 9.50
C VAL A 11 -11.05 10.44 9.87
N HIS A 12 -11.90 10.37 10.88
CA HIS A 12 -12.70 11.51 11.32
C HIS A 12 -11.82 12.62 11.92
N GLN A 13 -10.88 12.27 12.81
CA GLN A 13 -9.94 13.24 13.38
C GLN A 13 -9.03 13.87 12.32
N ASN A 14 -8.51 13.09 11.36
CA ASN A 14 -7.66 13.62 10.29
C ASN A 14 -8.44 14.49 9.29
N SER A 15 -9.70 14.14 9.01
CA SER A 15 -10.53 14.91 8.08
C SER A 15 -10.97 16.27 8.63
N ILE A 16 -11.12 16.41 9.96
CA ILE A 16 -11.46 17.69 10.62
C ILE A 16 -10.29 18.69 10.56
N GLN A 17 -9.05 18.21 10.41
CA GLN A 17 -7.89 19.10 10.34
C GLN A 17 -7.84 19.90 9.04
N ILE A 18 -8.02 21.22 9.15
CA ILE A 18 -7.94 22.19 8.05
C ILE A 18 -6.59 22.10 7.30
N LYS A 19 -5.49 21.78 7.99
CA LYS A 19 -4.17 21.59 7.36
C LYS A 19 -4.18 20.41 6.37
N LYS A 20 -4.83 19.29 6.72
CA LYS A 20 -4.94 18.09 5.86
C LYS A 20 -5.85 18.34 4.66
N GLN A 21 -6.96 19.05 4.87
CA GLN A 21 -7.86 19.48 3.80
C GLN A 21 -7.14 20.35 2.77
N LYS A 22 -6.34 21.33 3.22
CA LYS A 22 -5.52 22.17 2.34
C LYS A 22 -4.44 21.39 1.61
N GLN A 23 -3.75 20.46 2.29
CA GLN A 23 -2.75 19.58 1.66
C GLN A 23 -3.37 18.73 0.55
N PHE A 24 -4.57 18.18 0.78
CA PHE A 24 -5.27 17.40 -0.24
C PHE A 24 -5.69 18.24 -1.45
N GLY A 25 -6.27 19.43 -1.22
CA GLY A 25 -6.58 20.37 -2.31
C GLY A 25 -5.33 20.76 -3.11
N LEU A 26 -4.20 20.97 -2.43
CA LEU A 26 -2.92 21.27 -3.05
C LEU A 26 -2.38 20.08 -3.88
N LEU A 27 -2.49 18.85 -3.37
CA LEU A 27 -2.14 17.63 -4.13
C LEU A 27 -2.96 17.50 -5.41
N LEU A 28 -4.27 17.74 -5.33
CA LEU A 28 -5.16 17.70 -6.50
C LEU A 28 -4.77 18.77 -7.54
N LEU A 29 -4.45 19.99 -7.08
CA LEU A 29 -3.99 21.09 -7.92
C LEU A 29 -2.69 20.72 -8.63
N VAL A 30 -1.71 20.15 -7.91
CA VAL A 30 -0.44 19.67 -8.49
C VAL A 30 -0.68 18.60 -9.55
N ILE A 31 -1.53 17.61 -9.27
CA ILE A 31 -1.86 16.54 -10.24
C ILE A 31 -2.47 17.13 -11.52
N MET A 32 -3.41 18.07 -11.37
CA MET A 32 -4.04 18.73 -12.50
C MET A 32 -3.03 19.58 -13.30
N VAL A 33 -2.08 20.25 -12.64
CA VAL A 33 -0.99 20.99 -13.30
C VAL A 33 -0.09 20.05 -14.09
N VAL A 34 0.28 18.90 -13.52
CA VAL A 34 1.09 17.89 -14.22
C VAL A 34 0.33 17.33 -15.43
N LEU A 35 -0.97 17.03 -15.28
CA LEU A 35 -1.83 16.59 -16.39
C LEU A 35 -1.90 17.63 -17.52
N LEU A 36 -2.03 18.91 -17.19
CA LEU A 36 -1.94 19.99 -18.17
C LEU A 36 -0.58 19.99 -18.85
N MET A 37 0.51 19.94 -18.09
CA MET A 37 1.88 19.96 -18.63
C MET A 37 2.12 18.79 -19.60
N VAL A 38 1.66 17.58 -19.27
CA VAL A 38 1.71 16.41 -20.14
C VAL A 38 0.83 16.60 -21.39
N SER A 39 -0.36 17.17 -21.24
CA SER A 39 -1.25 17.47 -22.38
C SER A 39 -0.62 18.49 -23.33
N PHE A 40 0.04 19.52 -22.80
CA PHE A 40 0.79 20.51 -23.59
C PHE A 40 1.95 19.88 -24.34
N TYR A 41 2.65 18.92 -23.73
CA TYR A 41 3.77 18.23 -24.37
C TYR A 41 3.34 17.30 -25.50
N LYS A 42 2.14 16.68 -25.40
CA LYS A 42 1.63 15.72 -26.39
C LYS A 42 0.94 16.37 -27.59
N ASN A 43 0.22 17.48 -27.41
CA ASN A 43 -0.61 18.09 -28.45
C ASN A 43 0.01 19.34 -29.10
N GLY A 44 1.17 19.83 -28.61
CA GLY A 44 1.74 21.09 -29.06
C GLY A 44 0.91 22.31 -28.66
N PHE A 45 1.33 23.51 -29.08
CA PHE A 45 0.70 24.80 -28.74
C PHE A 45 -0.62 25.08 -29.49
N LEU A 46 -1.25 24.05 -30.07
CA LEU A 46 -2.54 24.18 -30.71
C LEU A 46 -3.61 23.98 -29.63
N LEU A 47 -4.24 25.09 -29.22
CA LEU A 47 -5.34 25.14 -28.25
C LEU A 47 -6.54 24.33 -28.76
N ASP A 48 -6.47 23.02 -28.60
CA ASP A 48 -7.57 22.12 -28.89
C ASP A 48 -8.66 22.29 -27.82
N ARG A 49 -9.92 22.00 -28.19
CA ARG A 49 -11.10 22.18 -27.32
C ARG A 49 -10.93 21.46 -25.98
N LYS A 50 -10.21 20.33 -26.00
CA LYS A 50 -9.90 19.51 -24.82
C LYS A 50 -8.97 20.24 -23.84
N GLN A 51 -8.00 20.99 -24.34
CA GLN A 51 -6.99 21.67 -23.53
C GLN A 51 -7.58 22.89 -22.81
N LEU A 52 -8.49 23.62 -23.47
CA LEU A 52 -9.30 24.68 -22.85
C LEU A 52 -10.22 24.12 -21.76
N TRP A 53 -10.80 22.94 -21.97
CA TRP A 53 -11.66 22.28 -20.97
C TRP A 53 -10.85 21.84 -19.73
N LEU A 54 -9.65 21.27 -19.92
CA LEU A 54 -8.75 20.95 -18.82
C LEU A 54 -8.27 22.21 -18.08
N ALA A 55 -7.91 23.27 -18.80
CA ALA A 55 -7.47 24.53 -18.19
C ALA A 55 -8.60 25.20 -17.38
N SER A 56 -9.82 25.20 -17.92
CA SER A 56 -11.00 25.68 -17.21
C SER A 56 -11.27 24.85 -15.95
N SER A 57 -11.21 23.52 -16.04
CA SER A 57 -11.34 22.62 -14.89
C SER A 57 -10.28 22.90 -13.82
N LEU A 58 -9.02 23.13 -14.22
CA LEU A 58 -7.92 23.48 -13.30
C LEU A 58 -8.19 24.80 -12.57
N VAL A 59 -8.65 25.84 -13.27
CA VAL A 59 -9.00 27.13 -12.66
C VAL A 59 -10.17 26.95 -11.70
N ILE A 60 -11.21 26.22 -12.09
CA ILE A 60 -12.38 25.94 -11.24
C ILE A 60 -11.95 25.20 -9.97
N ILE A 61 -11.10 24.17 -10.08
CA ILE A 61 -10.64 23.37 -8.94
C ILE A 61 -9.67 24.15 -8.04
N GLY A 62 -8.84 25.02 -8.62
CA GLY A 62 -7.99 25.95 -7.88
C GLY A 62 -8.83 26.96 -7.09
N LEU A 63 -9.87 27.53 -7.73
CA LEU A 63 -10.80 28.45 -7.09
C LEU A 63 -11.58 27.75 -5.97
N ILE A 64 -12.05 26.53 -6.20
CA ILE A 64 -12.78 25.73 -5.20
C ILE A 64 -11.89 25.38 -4.00
N THR A 65 -10.61 25.09 -4.26
CA THR A 65 -9.60 24.82 -3.22
C THR A 65 -9.36 26.04 -2.34
N PHE A 66 -9.41 27.25 -2.91
CA PHE A 66 -9.16 28.49 -2.18
C PHE A 66 -10.42 29.01 -1.46
N LEU A 67 -11.60 28.94 -2.09
CA LEU A 67 -12.85 29.51 -1.54
C LEU A 67 -13.53 28.60 -0.52
N VAL A 68 -13.55 27.27 -0.73
CA VAL A 68 -14.32 26.35 0.13
C VAL A 68 -13.56 25.03 0.35
N PRO A 69 -12.59 24.97 1.27
CA PRO A 69 -11.97 23.70 1.68
C PRO A 69 -12.99 22.69 2.25
N LYS A 70 -14.18 23.16 2.63
CA LYS A 70 -15.29 22.37 3.15
C LYS A 70 -15.90 21.41 2.11
N ILE A 71 -15.79 21.69 0.80
CA ILE A 71 -16.27 20.78 -0.25
C ILE A 71 -15.36 19.55 -0.40
N PHE A 72 -14.08 19.70 -0.04
CA PHE A 72 -13.10 18.60 -0.07
C PHE A 72 -13.18 17.69 1.15
N TYR A 73 -13.92 18.08 2.18
CA TYR A 73 -14.11 17.27 3.39
C TYR A 73 -14.67 15.86 3.09
N PRO A 74 -15.82 15.69 2.40
CA PRO A 74 -16.35 14.36 2.11
C PRO A 74 -15.41 13.54 1.22
N LEU A 75 -14.76 14.18 0.25
CA LEU A 75 -13.81 13.53 -0.66
C LEU A 75 -12.55 13.04 0.08
N LEU A 76 -12.03 13.85 1.01
CA LEU A 76 -10.89 13.50 1.85
C LEU A 76 -11.21 12.32 2.77
N VAL A 77 -12.42 12.27 3.34
CA VAL A 77 -12.87 11.13 4.16
C VAL A 77 -12.86 9.84 3.34
N ILE A 78 -13.42 9.87 2.13
CA ILE A 78 -13.44 8.72 1.22
C ILE A 78 -12.01 8.31 0.83
N TRP A 79 -11.17 9.28 0.49
CA TRP A 79 -9.77 9.02 0.14
C TRP A 79 -8.97 8.39 1.27
N LEU A 80 -9.12 8.90 2.49
CA LEU A 80 -8.46 8.35 3.68
C LEU A 80 -8.98 6.94 4.01
N CYS A 81 -10.28 6.69 3.85
CA CYS A 81 -10.86 5.37 4.04
C CYS A 81 -10.28 4.35 3.03
N ILE A 82 -10.20 4.74 1.76
CA ILE A 82 -9.53 3.95 0.71
C ILE A 82 -8.06 3.71 1.09
N GLY A 83 -7.35 4.74 1.54
CA GLY A 83 -5.95 4.64 1.99
C GLY A 83 -5.77 3.67 3.16
N ALA A 84 -6.70 3.62 4.12
CA ALA A 84 -6.65 2.68 5.24
C ALA A 84 -6.80 1.23 4.77
N VAL A 85 -7.75 0.98 3.85
CA VAL A 85 -7.95 -0.35 3.24
C VAL A 85 -6.73 -0.77 2.41
N LEU A 86 -6.18 0.15 1.62
CA LEU A 86 -4.94 -0.06 0.89
C LEU A 86 -3.76 -0.37 1.82
N GLY A 87 -3.68 0.28 2.99
CA GLY A 87 -2.64 0.03 3.97
C GLY A 87 -2.65 -1.41 4.49
N GLU A 88 -3.83 -1.94 4.79
CA GLU A 88 -3.99 -3.35 5.15
C GLU A 88 -3.60 -4.29 4.03
N ILE A 89 -4.15 -4.07 2.83
CA ILE A 89 -3.82 -4.89 1.65
C ILE A 89 -2.33 -4.87 1.40
N THR A 90 -1.69 -3.70 1.52
CA THR A 90 -0.24 -3.52 1.37
C THR A 90 0.52 -4.28 2.45
N SER A 91 0.04 -4.29 3.69
CA SER A 91 0.64 -5.09 4.76
C SER A 91 0.62 -6.59 4.42
N PHE A 92 -0.52 -7.11 3.95
CA PHE A 92 -0.62 -8.49 3.48
C PHE A 92 0.29 -8.76 2.26
N ILE A 93 0.37 -7.82 1.31
CA ILE A 93 1.23 -7.94 0.13
C ILE A 93 2.71 -7.99 0.54
N ILE A 94 3.14 -7.10 1.44
CA ILE A 94 4.51 -7.02 1.92
C ILE A 94 4.86 -8.30 2.66
N LEU A 95 3.97 -8.78 3.54
CA LEU A 95 4.19 -10.02 4.27
C LEU A 95 4.30 -11.23 3.31
N GLY A 96 3.45 -11.29 2.28
CA GLY A 96 3.52 -12.33 1.25
C GLY A 96 4.83 -12.28 0.45
N ILE A 97 5.25 -11.08 0.05
CA ILE A 97 6.53 -10.87 -0.65
C ILE A 97 7.70 -11.26 0.24
N LEU A 98 7.71 -10.84 1.52
CA LEU A 98 8.76 -11.19 2.47
C LEU A 98 8.83 -12.69 2.70
N TYR A 99 7.68 -13.35 2.87
CA TYR A 99 7.62 -14.81 2.99
C TYR A 99 8.23 -15.48 1.76
N TYR A 100 7.81 -15.07 0.56
CA TYR A 100 8.31 -15.69 -0.66
C TYR A 100 9.79 -15.38 -0.93
N CYS A 101 10.24 -14.17 -0.61
CA CYS A 101 11.59 -13.71 -0.90
C CYS A 101 12.62 -14.18 0.14
N PHE A 102 12.22 -14.38 1.41
CA PHE A 102 13.13 -14.83 2.46
C PHE A 102 12.91 -16.30 2.84
N ILE A 103 11.68 -16.70 3.17
CA ILE A 103 11.41 -18.05 3.69
C ILE A 103 11.56 -19.10 2.57
N THR A 104 11.07 -18.83 1.36
CA THR A 104 11.21 -19.77 0.24
C THR A 104 12.65 -20.09 -0.12
N PRO A 105 13.60 -19.14 -0.30
CA PRO A 105 14.97 -19.51 -0.59
C PRO A 105 15.63 -20.22 0.59
N ILE A 106 15.38 -19.80 1.84
CA ILE A 106 15.93 -20.48 3.03
C ILE A 106 15.53 -21.96 3.03
N THR A 107 14.24 -22.24 2.87
CA THR A 107 13.72 -23.62 2.82
C THR A 107 14.23 -24.39 1.60
N PHE A 108 14.39 -23.74 0.45
CA PHE A 108 14.97 -24.33 -0.75
C PHE A 108 16.45 -24.72 -0.55
N PHE A 109 17.26 -23.83 0.04
CA PHE A 109 18.65 -24.09 0.40
C PHE A 109 18.75 -25.21 1.44
N LEU A 110 17.90 -25.23 2.46
CA LEU A 110 17.82 -26.32 3.44
C LEU A 110 17.48 -27.65 2.78
N ARG A 111 16.58 -27.66 1.78
CA ARG A 111 16.20 -28.89 1.06
C ARG A 111 17.34 -29.43 0.20
N ILE A 112 18.10 -28.56 -0.47
CA ILE A 112 19.33 -28.94 -1.19
C ILE A 112 20.39 -29.45 -0.21
N LYS A 113 20.53 -28.76 0.93
CA LYS A 113 21.26 -29.14 2.16
C LYS A 113 21.08 -30.62 2.50
N ASN A 114 19.85 -30.91 2.91
CA ASN A 114 19.44 -32.22 3.43
C ASN A 114 19.47 -33.34 2.39
N LYS A 115 19.27 -33.05 1.09
CA LYS A 115 19.42 -34.08 0.05
C LYS A 115 20.85 -34.62 -0.07
N LYS A 116 21.86 -33.82 0.28
CA LYS A 116 23.26 -34.29 0.30
C LYS A 116 23.55 -35.14 1.55
N GLU A 117 22.86 -34.90 2.65
CA GLU A 117 22.99 -35.65 3.91
C GLU A 117 22.27 -37.00 3.86
N TYR A 118 21.09 -37.07 3.22
CA TYR A 118 20.23 -38.27 3.18
C TYR A 118 20.71 -39.41 2.24
N SER A 119 21.96 -39.37 1.79
CA SER A 119 22.54 -40.45 0.99
C SER A 119 23.29 -41.51 1.81
N SER A 120 23.31 -41.45 3.14
CA SER A 120 23.99 -42.48 3.93
C SER A 120 23.18 -42.93 5.14
N GLY A 121 22.77 -44.19 5.09
CA GLY A 121 22.52 -45.01 6.27
C GLY A 121 21.08 -45.03 6.75
N TRP A 122 20.45 -46.20 6.64
CA TRP A 122 19.33 -46.60 7.47
C TRP A 122 19.65 -46.26 8.94
N ILE A 123 18.97 -45.26 9.51
CA ILE A 123 19.06 -44.99 10.95
C ILE A 123 18.27 -46.10 11.64
N THR A 124 18.95 -47.23 11.87
CA THR A 124 18.48 -48.24 12.80
C THR A 124 18.50 -47.58 14.17
N LYS A 125 17.33 -47.21 14.69
CA LYS A 125 17.20 -46.88 16.11
C LYS A 125 17.54 -48.14 16.91
N GLN A 126 18.82 -48.38 17.17
CA GLN A 126 19.27 -49.37 18.14
C GLN A 126 18.85 -48.85 19.52
N THR A 127 17.62 -49.19 19.89
CA THR A 127 17.15 -49.08 21.25
C THR A 127 17.84 -50.20 22.01
N THR A 128 19.07 -49.96 22.47
CA THR A 128 19.75 -50.89 23.37
C THR A 128 18.98 -50.84 24.69
N MET A 129 17.98 -51.69 24.83
CA MET A 129 17.29 -51.89 26.10
C MET A 129 18.29 -52.52 27.06
N ASP A 130 18.86 -51.70 27.94
CA ASP A 130 19.81 -52.09 28.96
C ASP A 130 19.07 -52.84 30.08
N TYR A 131 18.93 -54.16 29.90
CA TYR A 131 18.29 -55.09 30.84
C TYR A 131 19.03 -55.19 32.19
N LYS A 132 20.23 -54.62 32.30
CA LYS A 132 21.01 -54.59 33.54
C LYS A 132 20.50 -53.58 34.57
N LYS A 133 19.59 -52.68 34.18
CA LYS A 133 18.93 -51.72 35.08
C LYS A 133 17.62 -52.23 35.69
N LEU A 134 17.18 -53.43 35.31
CA LEU A 134 15.92 -54.02 35.74
C LEU A 134 16.10 -55.24 36.68
N SER A 135 17.34 -55.60 37.03
CA SER A 135 17.68 -56.58 38.08
C SER A 135 18.34 -55.89 39.26
#